data_AF-A0A7S1CB62-F1
#
_entry.id   AF-A0A7S1CB62-F1
#
_cell.length_a   1.000
_cell.length_b   1.000
_cell.length_c   1.000
_cell.angle_alpha   90.00
_cell.angle_beta   90.00
_cell.angle_gamma   90.00
#
_symmetry.space_group_name_H-M   'P 1'
#
loop_
_entity.id
_entity.type
_entity.pdbx_description
1 polymer ?
#
loop_
_entity_poly.entity_id
_entity_poly.type
_entity_poly.pdbx_seq_one_letter_code
_entity_poly.pdbx_strand_id
1 'polypeptide(L)'
;AGTPHMRSAGVISLARMLYEFGGRGDVAALLPSLLTTVLLLLREKAREVVKSALGFVKVAIVVADDETLRAFVPDLCEGLMQWRGDTKNHFRGKIRDVLDRMVARVG
;
A
#
# COMPACT_ATOMS: atom_id res chain seq x y z
N ALA A 1 13.15 -16.88 4.99
CA ALA A 1 12.07 -16.83 6.00
C ALA A 1 10.75 -16.46 5.32
N GLY A 2 9.70 -17.28 5.46
CA GLY A 2 8.34 -17.08 4.91
C GLY A 2 8.16 -17.40 3.42
N THR A 3 7.30 -18.37 3.08
CA THR A 3 6.88 -18.56 1.67
C THR A 3 6.18 -17.30 1.16
N PRO A 4 6.16 -17.01 -0.16
CA PRO A 4 5.47 -15.84 -0.70
C PRO A 4 4.01 -15.69 -0.24
N HIS A 5 3.31 -16.82 -0.05
CA HIS A 5 1.95 -16.85 0.50
C HIS A 5 1.87 -16.38 1.95
N MET A 6 2.79 -16.81 2.82
CA MET A 6 2.81 -16.36 4.21
C MET A 6 3.09 -14.85 4.30
N ARG A 7 4.01 -14.34 3.48
CA ARG A 7 4.29 -12.89 3.41
C ARG A 7 3.08 -12.11 2.91
N SER A 8 2.42 -12.59 1.86
CA SER A 8 1.16 -12.03 1.36
C SER A 8 0.07 -12.01 2.44
N ALA A 9 -0.13 -13.12 3.16
CA ALA A 9 -1.08 -13.18 4.27
C ALA A 9 -0.75 -12.18 5.37
N GLY A 10 0.53 -12.03 5.74
CA GLY A 10 0.98 -11.02 6.71
C GLY A 10 0.61 -9.60 6.28
N VAL A 11 0.85 -9.23 5.02
CA VAL A 11 0.48 -7.90 4.49
C VAL A 11 -1.03 -7.68 4.50
N ILE A 12 -1.82 -8.71 4.17
CA ILE A 12 -3.29 -8.65 4.25
C ILE A 12 -3.76 -8.45 5.70
N SER A 13 -3.16 -9.17 6.66
CA SER A 13 -3.47 -9.01 8.07
C SER A 13 -3.14 -7.60 8.58
N LEU A 14 -2.00 -7.03 8.16
CA LEU A 14 -1.65 -5.64 8.47
C LEU A 14 -2.66 -4.65 7.86
N ALA A 15 -3.12 -4.88 6.64
CA ALA A 15 -4.14 -4.05 6.01
C ALA A 15 -5.47 -4.09 6.78
N ARG A 16 -5.88 -5.29 7.25
CA ARG A 16 -7.07 -5.44 8.08
C ARG A 16 -6.93 -4.75 9.43
N MET A 17 -5.79 -4.90 10.09
CA MET A 17 -5.49 -4.22 11.34
C MET A 17 -5.54 -2.71 11.19
N LEU A 18 -4.94 -2.17 10.13
CA LEU A 18 -4.94 -0.74 9.86
C LEU A 18 -6.35 -0.20 9.55
N TYR A 19 -7.15 -0.95 8.78
CA TYR A 19 -8.53 -0.57 8.51
C TYR A 19 -9.39 -0.49 9.77
N GLU A 20 -9.24 -1.47 10.67
CA GLU A 20 -10.04 -1.57 11.89
C GLU A 20 -9.60 -0.57 12.97
N PHE A 21 -8.28 -0.37 13.11
CA PHE A 21 -7.71 0.33 14.26
C PHE A 21 -6.93 1.60 13.91
N GLY A 22 -6.72 1.92 12.63
CA GLY A 22 -5.85 3.03 12.25
C GLY A 22 -6.37 4.44 12.56
N GLY A 23 -7.63 4.56 13.00
CA GLY A 23 -8.13 5.79 13.63
C GLY A 23 -7.83 5.90 15.14
N ARG A 24 -7.26 4.86 15.75
CA ARG A 24 -6.82 4.86 17.15
C ARG A 24 -5.34 5.23 17.21
N GLY A 25 -4.99 6.16 18.10
CA GLY A 25 -3.69 6.86 18.12
C GLY A 25 -2.47 5.95 17.96
N ASP A 26 -2.43 4.82 18.69
CA ASP A 26 -1.27 3.93 18.67
C ASP A 26 -1.04 3.27 17.30
N VAL A 27 -2.10 2.89 16.59
CA VAL A 27 -1.99 2.26 15.27
C VAL A 27 -1.80 3.30 14.17
N ALA A 28 -2.39 4.48 14.33
CA ALA A 28 -2.15 5.63 13.44
C ALA A 28 -0.65 5.99 13.41
N ALA A 29 0.01 6.00 14.57
CA ALA A 29 1.44 6.30 14.69
C ALA A 29 2.35 5.26 14.00
N LEU A 30 1.88 4.03 13.81
CA LEU A 30 2.63 3.00 13.09
C LEU A 30 2.57 3.17 11.57
N LEU A 31 1.57 3.89 11.06
CA LEU A 31 1.26 3.98 9.62
C LEU A 31 2.46 4.40 8.77
N PRO A 32 3.25 5.45 9.11
CA PRO A 32 4.41 5.84 8.33
C PRO A 32 5.43 4.70 8.18
N SER A 33 5.75 4.01 9.29
CA SER A 33 6.72 2.91 9.29
C SER A 33 6.23 1.70 8.46
N LEU A 34 4.93 1.41 8.52
CA LEU A 34 4.31 0.34 7.75
C LEU A 34 4.26 0.68 6.26
N LEU A 35 3.94 1.93 5.90
CA LEU A 35 3.95 2.41 4.52
C LEU A 35 5.33 2.24 3.89
N THR A 36 6.39 2.74 4.53
CA THR A 36 7.78 2.56 4.05
C THR A 36 8.11 1.09 3.81
N THR A 37 7.76 0.22 4.76
CA THR A 37 8.03 -1.21 4.66
C THR A 37 7.26 -1.87 3.52
N VAL A 38 5.96 -1.58 3.38
CA VAL A 38 5.12 -2.17 2.35
C VAL A 38 5.46 -1.65 0.95
N LEU A 39 5.91 -0.41 0.82
CA LEU A 39 6.39 0.14 -0.45
C LEU A 39 7.63 -0.61 -0.95
N LEU A 40 8.53 -1.05 -0.06
CA LEU A 40 9.64 -1.92 -0.45
C LEU A 40 9.15 -3.26 -1.01
N LEU A 41 8.05 -3.82 -0.47
CA LEU A 41 7.44 -5.06 -0.96
C LEU A 41 6.86 -4.93 -2.37
N LEU A 42 6.60 -3.72 -2.87
CA LEU A 42 6.21 -3.51 -4.27
C LEU A 42 7.37 -3.81 -5.23
N ARG A 43 8.62 -3.95 -4.77
CA ARG A 43 9.77 -4.31 -5.62
C ARG A 43 10.01 -5.83 -5.71
N GLU A 44 9.25 -6.64 -4.98
CA GLU A 44 9.37 -8.09 -4.97
C GLU A 44 8.90 -8.74 -6.28
N LYS A 45 9.46 -9.90 -6.63
CA LYS A 45 9.04 -10.68 -7.82
C LYS A 45 7.75 -11.49 -7.60
N ALA A 46 7.38 -11.71 -6.34
CA ALA A 46 6.26 -12.53 -5.94
C ALA A 46 4.92 -11.80 -6.13
N ARG A 47 4.13 -12.19 -7.14
CA ARG A 47 2.89 -11.48 -7.51
C ARG A 47 1.87 -11.40 -6.38
N GLU A 48 1.75 -12.43 -5.54
CA GLU A 48 0.85 -12.42 -4.39
C GLU A 48 1.27 -11.39 -3.33
N VAL A 49 2.57 -11.20 -3.11
CA VAL A 49 3.10 -10.20 -2.18
C VAL A 49 2.80 -8.81 -2.72
N VAL A 50 3.13 -8.54 -3.99
CA VAL A 50 2.87 -7.25 -4.64
C VAL A 50 1.37 -6.92 -4.66
N LYS A 51 0.52 -7.90 -5.01
CA LYS A 51 -0.94 -7.73 -4.99
C LYS A 51 -1.45 -7.33 -3.60
N SER A 52 -0.88 -7.94 -2.56
CA SER A 52 -1.25 -7.66 -1.16
C SER A 52 -0.76 -6.28 -0.75
N ALA A 53 0.45 -5.89 -1.16
CA ALA A 53 1.01 -4.56 -0.92
C ALA A 53 0.15 -3.45 -1.57
N LEU A 54 -0.29 -3.62 -2.81
CA LEU A 54 -1.23 -2.69 -3.46
C LEU A 54 -2.56 -2.58 -2.68
N GLY A 55 -3.04 -3.70 -2.14
CA GLY A 55 -4.23 -3.73 -1.28
C GLY A 55 -4.03 -2.97 0.03
N PHE A 56 -2.86 -3.13 0.66
CA PHE A 56 -2.48 -2.39 1.86
C PHE A 56 -2.39 -0.88 1.57
N VAL A 57 -1.72 -0.48 0.50
CA VAL A 57 -1.59 0.93 0.10
C VAL A 57 -2.96 1.59 -0.06
N LYS A 58 -3.92 0.90 -0.69
CA LYS A 58 -5.30 1.38 -0.80
C LYS A 58 -5.92 1.66 0.58
N VAL A 59 -5.74 0.76 1.55
CA VAL A 59 -6.25 0.94 2.91
C VAL A 59 -5.54 2.10 3.60
N ALA A 60 -4.21 2.18 3.48
CA ALA A 60 -3.42 3.25 4.06
C ALA A 60 -3.89 4.62 3.58
N ILE A 61 -4.20 4.79 2.29
CA ILE A 61 -4.76 6.04 1.75
C ILE A 61 -6.12 6.38 2.35
N VAL A 62 -6.95 5.39 2.70
CA VAL A 62 -8.26 5.62 3.32
C VAL A 62 -8.10 6.04 4.78
N VAL A 63 -7.11 5.49 5.47
CA VAL A 63 -6.95 5.62 6.92
C VAL A 63 -6.06 6.80 7.32
N ALA A 64 -5.04 7.12 6.52
CA ALA A 64 -4.11 8.21 6.80
C ALA A 64 -4.85 9.54 6.97
N ASP A 65 -4.34 10.38 7.87
CA ASP A 65 -4.63 11.81 7.85
C ASP A 65 -3.99 12.47 6.62
N ASP A 66 -4.47 13.65 6.26
CA ASP A 66 -4.05 14.30 5.03
C ASP A 66 -2.61 14.82 5.08
N GLU A 67 -2.04 15.10 6.27
CA GLU A 67 -0.66 15.54 6.42
C GLU A 67 0.29 14.38 6.14
N THR A 68 0.06 13.24 6.80
CA THR A 68 0.80 12.00 6.54
C THR A 68 0.67 11.58 5.07
N LEU A 69 -0.55 11.60 4.52
CA LEU A 69 -0.76 11.18 3.14
C LEU A 69 0.01 12.07 2.16
N ARG A 70 -0.02 13.40 2.33
CA ARG A 70 0.74 14.34 1.49
C ARG A 70 2.24 14.10 1.55
N ALA A 71 2.79 13.81 2.73
CA ALA A 71 4.21 13.51 2.88
C ALA A 71 4.66 12.27 2.09
N PHE A 72 3.78 11.27 1.97
CA PHE A 72 4.07 10.00 1.27
C PHE A 72 3.70 10.00 -0.22
N VAL A 73 3.06 11.04 -0.77
CA VAL A 73 2.67 11.09 -2.19
C VAL A 73 3.83 10.79 -3.14
N PRO A 74 5.05 11.34 -2.97
CA PRO A 74 6.17 11.05 -3.86
C PRO A 74 6.53 9.55 -3.86
N ASP A 75 6.67 8.95 -2.69
CA ASP A 75 7.05 7.54 -2.53
C ASP A 75 5.97 6.59 -3.03
N LEU A 76 4.69 6.92 -2.76
CA LEU A 76 3.54 6.18 -3.30
C LEU A 76 3.54 6.22 -4.83
N CYS A 77 3.73 7.41 -5.42
CA CYS A 77 3.81 7.56 -6.87
C CYS A 77 4.96 6.73 -7.45
N GLU A 78 6.16 6.80 -6.88
CA GLU A 78 7.33 6.04 -7.35
C GLU A 78 7.06 4.53 -7.28
N GLY A 79 6.60 4.05 -6.12
CA GLY A 79 6.32 2.64 -5.88
C GLY A 79 5.22 2.07 -6.77
N LEU A 80 4.22 2.88 -7.14
CA LEU A 80 3.15 2.48 -8.05
C LEU A 80 3.60 2.51 -9.52
N MET A 81 4.35 3.55 -9.93
CA MET A 81 4.73 3.78 -11.32
C MET A 81 5.75 2.76 -11.85
N GLN A 82 6.50 2.08 -10.99
CA GLN A 82 7.40 0.99 -11.42
C GLN A 82 6.65 -0.15 -12.14
N TRP A 83 5.35 -0.32 -11.86
CA TRP A 83 4.51 -1.38 -12.44
C TRP A 83 3.80 -0.95 -13.74
N ARG A 84 4.07 0.25 -14.27
CA ARG A 84 3.40 0.79 -15.48
C ARG A 84 3.50 -0.11 -16.71
N GLY A 85 4.60 -0.85 -16.84
CA GLY A 85 4.88 -1.75 -17.97
C GLY A 85 4.46 -3.20 -17.73
N ASP A 86 3.97 -3.54 -16.54
CA ASP A 86 3.56 -4.90 -16.23
C ASP A 86 2.22 -5.23 -16.91
N THR A 87 2.27 -6.16 -17.86
CA THR A 87 1.10 -6.69 -18.55
C THR A 87 0.70 -8.08 -18.03
N LYS A 88 1.64 -8.81 -17.41
CA LYS A 88 1.46 -10.21 -16.98
C LYS A 88 0.61 -10.34 -15.72
N ASN A 89 0.78 -9.45 -14.74
CA ASN A 89 0.08 -9.54 -13.45
C ASN A 89 -1.20 -8.70 -13.41
N HIS A 90 -1.45 -7.91 -14.46
CA HIS A 90 -2.64 -7.06 -14.61
C HIS A 90 -2.85 -6.11 -13.42
N PHE A 91 -1.78 -5.50 -12.91
CA PHE A 91 -1.86 -4.55 -11.78
C PHE A 91 -2.35 -3.16 -12.17
N ARG A 92 -2.30 -2.80 -13.45
CA ARG A 92 -2.67 -1.47 -13.98
C ARG A 92 -4.02 -0.95 -13.46
N GLY A 93 -5.05 -1.80 -13.43
CA GLY A 93 -6.37 -1.41 -12.92
C GLY A 93 -6.33 -1.03 -11.43
N LYS A 94 -5.67 -1.84 -10.60
CA LYS A 94 -5.55 -1.57 -9.15
C LYS A 94 -4.72 -0.31 -8.89
N ILE A 95 -3.66 -0.11 -9.65
CA ILE A 95 -2.81 1.09 -9.53
C ILE A 95 -3.61 2.34 -9.87
N ARG A 96 -4.38 2.32 -10.96
CA ARG A 96 -5.28 3.43 -11.30
C ARG A 96 -6.26 3.72 -10.16
N ASP A 97 -6.95 2.70 -9.64
CA ASP A 97 -7.92 2.88 -8.55
C ASP A 97 -7.29 3.48 -7.28
N VAL A 98 -6.02 3.17 -7.02
CA VAL A 98 -5.23 3.74 -5.91
C VAL A 98 -4.88 5.20 -6.19
N LEU A 99 -4.36 5.51 -7.38
CA LEU A 99 -4.00 6.87 -7.79
C LEU A 99 -5.23 7.79 -7.80
N ASP A 100 -6.34 7.36 -8.38
CA ASP A 100 -7.59 8.14 -8.44
C ASP A 100 -8.06 8.53 -7.04
N ARG A 101 -7.98 7.60 -6.08
CA ARG A 101 -8.37 7.87 -4.68
C ARG A 101 -7.38 8.79 -3.96
N MET A 102 -6.09 8.66 -4.24
CA MET A 102 -5.08 9.55 -3.68
C MET A 102 -5.27 10.98 -4.16
N VAL A 103 -5.44 11.18 -5.48
CA VAL A 103 -5.72 12.48 -6.08
C VAL A 103 -7.01 13.07 -5.53
N ALA A 104 -8.08 12.27 -5.39
CA ALA A 104 -9.33 12.75 -4.82
C ALA A 104 -9.25 13.22 -3.35
N ARG A 105 -8.24 12.77 -2.57
CA ARG A 105 -8.05 13.20 -1.18
C ARG A 105 -7.08 14.38 -1.04
N VAL A 106 -5.95 14.36 -1.75
CA VAL A 106 -4.83 15.30 -1.51
C VAL A 106 -4.27 15.95 -2.77
N GLY A 107 -4.83 15.66 -3.94
CA GLY A 107 -4.44 16.26 -5.22
C GLY A 107 -5.26 17.49 -5.58
#